data_AF-A0AA39Y7G8-F1
#
_entry.id   AF-A0AA39Y7G8-F1
#
_cell.length_a   1.000
_cell.length_b   1.000
_cell.length_c   1.000
_cell.angle_alpha   90.00
_cell.angle_beta   90.00
_cell.angle_gamma   90.00
#
_symmetry.space_group_name_H-M   'P 1'
#
loop_
_entity.id
_entity.type
_entity.pdbx_description
1 polymer ?
#
loop_
_entity_poly.entity_id
_entity_poly.type
_entity_poly.pdbx_seq_one_letter_code
_entity_poly.pdbx_strand_id
1 'polypeptide(L)'
;MFSWYEDSKICYAYLSDIISTGRAVGESPLGLVRTDQFAADFRKCRWLTRGWCLQELLAPRHVLFLDQDWREIGTRHLLSSLISDITGIPKTLLTTPRRTKVSNFPIAVRISWISKRQTTRIEDMSYSLLGILGVNMPTIYGEGPDAFMRLQGEIVRKYNDLSIFAFHSEQTLCGFTPALAHRPSCFHINPAAGTYNKESHYLGSWLNTQFSLTNRGIIFPNATLRYQKAPGLGHQYLLDLHYLGKRSDQ
;
A
#
# COMPACT_ATOMS: atom_id res chain seq x y z
N MET A 1 -4.63 -9.62 -13.88
CA MET A 1 -3.69 -8.57 -14.33
C MET A 1 -2.35 -8.66 -13.60
N PHE A 2 -2.31 -8.64 -12.26
CA PHE A 2 -1.06 -8.79 -11.49
C PHE A 2 -0.19 -9.98 -11.90
N SER A 3 -0.77 -11.18 -12.06
CA SER A 3 -0.04 -12.37 -12.51
C SER A 3 0.63 -12.19 -13.88
N TRP A 4 -0.02 -11.51 -14.83
CA TRP A 4 0.57 -11.23 -16.14
C TRP A 4 1.83 -10.36 -16.04
N TYR A 5 1.83 -9.40 -15.12
CA TYR A 5 3.01 -8.59 -14.82
C TYR A 5 4.09 -9.41 -14.09
N GLU A 6 3.70 -10.26 -13.14
CA GLU A 6 4.63 -11.14 -12.42
C GLU A 6 5.35 -12.14 -13.35
N ASP A 7 4.62 -12.69 -14.33
CA ASP A 7 5.12 -13.66 -15.30
C ASP A 7 5.86 -12.99 -16.48
N SER A 8 5.79 -11.66 -16.60
CA SER A 8 6.50 -10.93 -17.65
C SER A 8 8.02 -11.00 -17.47
N LYS A 9 8.74 -11.11 -18.58
CA LYS A 9 10.21 -11.06 -18.56
C LYS A 9 10.72 -9.66 -18.19
N ILE A 10 10.10 -8.64 -18.79
CA ILE A 10 10.39 -7.22 -18.58
C ILE A 10 9.06 -6.48 -18.65
N CYS A 11 8.85 -5.54 -17.72
CA CYS A 11 7.80 -4.54 -17.80
C CYS A 11 8.43 -3.19 -18.17
N TYR A 12 8.00 -2.61 -19.28
CA TYR A 12 8.43 -1.27 -19.70
C TYR A 12 7.46 -0.24 -19.13
N ALA A 13 7.97 0.71 -18.35
CA ALA A 13 7.23 1.82 -17.79
C ALA A 13 7.56 3.09 -18.58
N TYR A 14 6.65 3.52 -19.44
CA TYR A 14 6.79 4.72 -20.26
C TYR A 14 6.35 5.96 -19.48
N LEU A 15 7.28 6.89 -19.27
CA LEU A 15 7.10 8.13 -18.52
C LEU A 15 6.94 9.29 -19.49
N SER A 16 5.72 9.48 -19.98
CA SER A 16 5.35 10.47 -20.99
C SER A 16 5.66 11.94 -20.63
N ASP A 17 5.88 12.22 -19.37
CA ASP A 17 6.07 13.55 -18.78
C ASP A 17 7.48 13.77 -18.22
N ILE A 18 8.41 12.87 -18.53
CA ILE A 18 9.83 12.99 -18.19
C ILE A 18 10.62 13.20 -19.47
N ILE A 19 11.54 14.18 -19.43
CA ILE A 19 12.44 14.51 -20.55
C ILE A 19 13.87 14.37 -20.06
N SER A 20 14.64 13.47 -20.67
CA SER A 20 16.07 13.34 -20.39
C SER A 20 16.87 14.33 -21.26
N THR A 21 16.76 15.63 -20.98
CA THR A 21 17.52 16.66 -21.70
C THR A 21 19.03 16.53 -21.42
N GLY A 22 19.86 16.84 -22.42
CA GLY A 22 21.32 16.90 -22.26
C GLY A 22 22.06 15.56 -22.33
N ARG A 23 21.38 14.45 -22.67
CA ARG A 23 22.03 13.15 -22.87
C ARG A 23 22.46 12.93 -24.32
N ALA A 24 23.74 12.65 -24.55
CA ALA A 24 24.18 12.12 -25.83
C ALA A 24 23.75 10.65 -25.98
N VAL A 25 23.53 10.20 -27.23
CA VAL A 25 23.20 8.80 -27.51
C VAL A 25 24.35 7.91 -27.03
N GLY A 26 24.06 6.99 -26.10
CA GLY A 26 25.04 6.06 -25.52
C GLY A 26 25.60 6.43 -24.14
N GLU A 27 25.25 7.59 -23.58
CA GLU A 27 25.67 7.96 -22.23
C GLU A 27 24.94 7.15 -21.14
N SER A 28 25.67 6.79 -20.08
CA SER A 28 25.15 5.95 -19.00
C SER A 28 23.95 6.59 -18.26
N PRO A 29 22.86 5.83 -18.00
CA PRO A 29 21.75 6.13 -17.09
C PRO A 29 22.13 6.85 -15.79
N LEU A 30 23.28 6.51 -15.21
CA LEU A 30 23.72 6.94 -13.88
C LEU A 30 23.91 8.45 -13.72
N GLY A 31 24.35 9.17 -14.75
CA GLY A 31 24.58 10.62 -14.65
C GLY A 31 23.29 11.41 -14.41
N LEU A 32 22.27 11.15 -15.23
CA LEU A 32 20.95 11.78 -15.16
C LEU A 32 20.25 11.53 -13.82
N VAL A 33 20.25 10.27 -13.36
CA VAL A 33 19.56 9.83 -12.14
C VAL A 33 20.09 10.53 -10.88
N ARG A 34 21.32 11.03 -10.91
CA ARG A 34 21.95 11.72 -9.78
C ARG A 34 21.70 13.24 -9.75
N THR A 35 21.02 13.78 -10.75
CA THR A 35 20.70 15.22 -10.78
C THR A 35 19.50 15.53 -9.89
N ASP A 36 19.57 16.64 -9.15
CA ASP A 36 18.45 17.11 -8.33
C ASP A 36 17.22 17.43 -9.16
N GLN A 37 17.42 17.92 -10.40
CA GLN A 37 16.35 18.22 -11.34
C GLN A 37 15.58 16.95 -11.74
N PHE A 38 16.27 15.89 -12.16
CA PHE A 38 15.60 14.62 -12.47
C PHE A 38 14.83 14.09 -11.26
N ALA A 39 15.41 14.16 -10.06
CA ALA A 39 14.73 13.73 -8.85
C ALA A 39 13.47 14.57 -8.55
N ALA A 40 13.46 15.87 -8.87
CA ALA A 40 12.30 16.74 -8.75
C ALA A 40 11.20 16.41 -9.78
N ASP A 41 11.57 16.14 -11.02
CA ASP A 41 10.64 15.80 -12.10
C ASP A 41 10.04 14.41 -11.89
N PHE A 42 10.86 13.43 -11.52
CA PHE A 42 10.42 12.07 -11.22
C PHE A 42 9.43 12.04 -10.04
N ARG A 43 9.59 12.90 -9.03
CA ARG A 43 8.62 13.06 -7.92
C ARG A 43 7.23 13.51 -8.38
N LYS A 44 7.15 14.24 -9.50
CA LYS A 44 5.90 14.76 -10.07
C LYS A 44 5.34 13.86 -11.18
N CYS A 45 6.07 12.80 -11.55
CA CYS A 45 5.71 11.94 -12.67
C CYS A 45 4.32 11.32 -12.48
N ARG A 46 3.48 11.48 -13.51
CA ARG A 46 2.12 10.97 -13.58
C ARG A 46 2.04 9.45 -13.44
N TRP A 47 3.04 8.70 -13.92
CA TRP A 47 3.04 7.24 -13.78
C TRP A 47 3.08 6.80 -12.31
N LEU A 48 3.81 7.54 -11.45
CA LEU A 48 3.87 7.26 -10.02
C LEU A 48 2.58 7.61 -9.27
N THR A 49 1.75 8.49 -9.84
CA THR A 49 0.46 8.87 -9.23
C THR A 49 -0.70 8.01 -9.71
N ARG A 50 -0.57 7.21 -10.78
CA ARG A 50 -1.67 6.35 -11.26
C ARG A 50 -1.84 5.09 -10.42
N GLY A 51 -3.08 4.74 -10.08
CA GLY A 51 -3.41 3.55 -9.27
C GLY A 51 -2.87 2.23 -9.86
N TRP A 52 -3.23 1.92 -11.11
CA TRP A 52 -2.86 0.67 -11.80
C TRP A 52 -1.35 0.47 -11.94
N CYS A 53 -0.60 1.55 -12.10
CA CYS A 53 0.86 1.52 -12.21
C CYS A 53 1.55 1.01 -10.94
N LEU A 54 0.83 0.87 -9.81
CA LEU A 54 1.34 0.21 -8.63
C LEU A 54 1.55 -1.30 -8.85
N GLN A 55 0.67 -1.96 -9.61
CA GLN A 55 0.85 -3.37 -9.98
C GLN A 55 2.02 -3.51 -10.95
N GLU A 56 2.12 -2.63 -11.94
CA GLU A 56 3.25 -2.56 -12.88
C GLU A 56 4.59 -2.38 -12.16
N LEU A 57 4.61 -1.62 -11.06
CA LEU A 57 5.80 -1.40 -10.26
C LEU A 57 6.20 -2.64 -9.43
N LEU A 58 5.22 -3.32 -8.84
CA LEU A 58 5.46 -4.32 -7.79
C LEU A 58 5.52 -5.75 -8.31
N ALA A 59 4.67 -6.11 -9.26
CA ALA A 59 4.52 -7.49 -9.71
C ALA A 59 5.72 -7.99 -10.55
N PRO A 60 6.21 -7.25 -11.56
CA PRO A 60 7.31 -7.73 -12.39
C PRO A 60 8.63 -7.89 -11.63
N ARG A 61 9.43 -8.83 -12.10
CA ARG A 61 10.82 -8.99 -11.63
C ARG A 61 11.72 -7.87 -12.12
N HIS A 62 11.52 -7.43 -13.36
CA HIS A 62 12.31 -6.41 -14.03
C HIS A 62 11.40 -5.32 -14.57
N VAL A 63 11.65 -4.08 -14.15
CA VAL A 63 10.97 -2.89 -14.66
C VAL A 63 12.02 -1.94 -15.22
N LEU A 64 11.83 -1.55 -16.48
CA LEU A 64 12.67 -0.56 -17.19
C LEU A 64 11.86 0.72 -17.40
N PHE A 65 12.40 1.84 -16.94
CA PHE A 65 11.79 3.15 -17.14
C PHE A 65 12.32 3.80 -18.40
N LEU A 66 11.38 4.25 -19.23
CA LEU A 66 11.62 4.95 -20.48
C LEU A 66 11.05 6.37 -20.38
N ASP A 67 11.76 7.36 -20.91
CA ASP A 67 11.26 8.74 -20.98
C ASP A 67 10.29 8.94 -22.17
N GLN A 68 9.83 10.17 -22.37
CA GLN A 68 8.91 10.52 -23.47
C GLN A 68 9.47 10.20 -24.88
N ASP A 69 10.79 10.14 -25.03
CA ASP A 69 11.49 9.88 -26.28
C ASP A 69 11.90 8.40 -26.41
N TRP A 70 11.32 7.54 -25.57
CA TRP A 70 11.62 6.10 -25.47
C TRP A 70 13.07 5.79 -25.09
N ARG A 71 13.76 6.74 -24.45
CA ARG A 71 15.14 6.56 -23.98
C ARG A 71 15.15 5.95 -22.59
N GLU A 72 16.13 5.09 -22.35
CA GLU A 72 16.30 4.47 -21.05
C GLU A 72 16.69 5.49 -19.97
N ILE A 73 15.84 5.59 -18.95
CA ILE A 73 16.12 6.34 -17.72
C ILE A 73 16.88 5.46 -16.74
N GLY A 74 16.46 4.20 -16.62
CA GLY A 74 17.06 3.21 -15.73
C GLY A 74 16.07 2.16 -15.24
N THR A 75 16.53 1.27 -14.37
CA THR A 75 15.71 0.18 -13.82
C THR A 75 15.07 0.55 -12.48
N ARG A 76 14.03 -0.18 -12.06
CA ARG A 76 13.49 -0.08 -10.68
C ARG A 76 14.54 -0.31 -9.61
N HIS A 77 15.53 -1.17 -9.87
CA HIS A 77 16.63 -1.38 -8.95
C HIS A 77 17.47 -0.11 -8.79
N LEU A 78 17.87 0.51 -9.91
CA LEU A 78 18.64 1.76 -9.93
C LEU A 78 17.89 2.91 -9.24
N LEU A 79 16.60 3.03 -9.50
CA LEU A 79 15.73 4.08 -8.95
C LEU A 79 15.12 3.74 -7.59
N SER A 80 15.50 2.61 -6.97
CA SER A 80 14.85 2.07 -5.77
C SER A 80 14.85 3.05 -4.60
N SER A 81 15.93 3.82 -4.42
CA SER A 81 16.00 4.84 -3.37
C SER A 81 14.94 5.92 -3.58
N LEU A 82 14.92 6.53 -4.77
CA LEU A 82 13.98 7.59 -5.09
C LEU A 82 12.52 7.11 -5.08
N ILE A 83 12.26 5.91 -5.62
CA ILE A 83 10.91 5.31 -5.60
C ILE A 83 10.47 5.04 -4.15
N SER A 84 11.36 4.50 -3.30
CA SER A 84 11.07 4.27 -1.89
C SER A 84 10.73 5.56 -1.15
N ASP A 85 11.50 6.63 -1.40
CA ASP A 85 11.28 7.93 -0.77
C ASP A 85 9.93 8.55 -1.17
N ILE A 86 9.50 8.36 -2.42
CA ILE A 86 8.22 8.88 -2.95
C ILE A 86 7.03 8.07 -2.43
N THR A 87 7.12 6.76 -2.52
CA THR A 87 5.97 5.85 -2.39
C THR A 87 5.84 5.23 -1.01
N GLY A 88 6.90 5.25 -0.20
CA GLY A 88 6.98 4.48 1.05
C GLY A 88 7.14 2.98 0.84
N ILE A 89 7.37 2.51 -0.39
CA ILE A 89 7.62 1.10 -0.66
C ILE A 89 9.06 0.76 -0.24
N PRO A 90 9.28 -0.25 0.62
CA PRO A 90 10.63 -0.58 1.08
C PRO A 90 11.59 -0.92 -0.06
N LYS A 91 12.81 -0.36 -0.01
CA LYS A 91 13.86 -0.62 -1.00
C LYS A 91 14.12 -2.11 -1.22
N THR A 92 14.03 -2.93 -0.16
CA THR A 92 14.20 -4.38 -0.23
C THR A 92 13.22 -5.07 -1.18
N LEU A 93 11.97 -4.58 -1.25
CA LEU A 93 10.95 -5.07 -2.18
C LEU A 93 11.25 -4.65 -3.62
N LEU A 94 11.84 -3.46 -3.82
CA LEU A 94 12.19 -2.91 -5.13
C LEU A 94 13.47 -3.53 -5.72
N THR A 95 14.44 -3.90 -4.88
CA THR A 95 15.75 -4.43 -5.30
C THR A 95 15.81 -5.96 -5.30
N THR A 96 15.10 -6.63 -4.39
CA THR A 96 15.18 -8.10 -4.23
C THR A 96 13.81 -8.79 -4.29
N PRO A 97 13.05 -8.65 -5.40
CA PRO A 97 11.68 -9.16 -5.51
C PRO A 97 11.56 -10.69 -5.35
N ARG A 98 12.64 -11.45 -5.58
CA ARG A 98 12.65 -12.92 -5.35
C ARG A 98 12.67 -13.30 -3.87
N ARG A 99 13.26 -12.46 -3.01
CA ARG A 99 13.43 -12.74 -1.57
C ARG A 99 12.33 -12.11 -0.72
N THR A 100 11.84 -10.95 -1.16
CA THR A 100 10.82 -10.19 -0.43
C THR A 100 9.56 -10.16 -1.27
N LYS A 101 8.49 -10.82 -0.82
CA LYS A 101 7.20 -10.84 -1.50
C LYS A 101 6.30 -9.73 -0.95
N VAL A 102 5.42 -9.20 -1.79
CA VAL A 102 4.36 -8.24 -1.39
C VAL A 102 3.54 -8.80 -0.22
N SER A 103 3.22 -10.09 -0.24
CA SER A 103 2.43 -10.77 0.80
C SER A 103 3.08 -10.77 2.20
N ASN A 104 4.39 -10.51 2.30
CA ASN A 104 5.08 -10.48 3.58
C ASN A 104 4.71 -9.23 4.40
N PHE A 105 4.16 -8.19 3.76
CA PHE A 105 3.78 -6.96 4.42
C PHE A 105 2.35 -7.00 4.97
N PRO A 106 2.08 -6.35 6.12
CA PRO A 106 0.73 -6.22 6.64
C PRO A 106 -0.22 -5.60 5.60
N ILE A 107 -1.48 -5.99 5.65
CA ILE A 107 -2.54 -5.47 4.78
C ILE A 107 -2.51 -3.94 4.73
N ALA A 108 -2.43 -3.27 5.87
CA ALA A 108 -2.46 -1.82 5.94
C ALA A 108 -1.28 -1.15 5.23
N VAL A 109 -0.09 -1.75 5.32
CA VAL A 109 1.11 -1.27 4.60
C VAL A 109 0.93 -1.44 3.10
N ARG A 110 0.34 -2.55 2.67
CA ARG A 110 0.04 -2.76 1.24
C ARG A 110 -0.97 -1.75 0.71
N ILE A 111 -2.00 -1.43 1.49
CA ILE A 111 -2.99 -0.41 1.14
C ILE A 111 -2.35 0.99 1.15
N SER A 112 -1.44 1.28 2.08
CA SER A 112 -0.81 2.60 2.16
C SER A 112 -0.02 2.97 0.90
N TRP A 113 0.51 2.00 0.16
CA TRP A 113 1.22 2.26 -1.11
C TRP A 113 0.36 2.85 -2.22
N ILE A 114 -0.98 2.70 -2.15
CA ILE A 114 -1.89 3.35 -3.09
C ILE A 114 -2.45 4.68 -2.57
N SER A 115 -2.23 5.02 -1.29
CA SER A 115 -2.90 6.14 -0.62
C SER A 115 -2.70 7.51 -1.28
N LYS A 116 -1.54 7.72 -1.92
CA LYS A 116 -1.17 8.95 -2.64
C LYS A 116 -1.44 8.89 -4.15
N ARG A 117 -2.00 7.78 -4.64
CA ARG A 117 -2.31 7.55 -6.05
C ARG A 117 -3.76 7.94 -6.36
N GLN A 118 -4.04 8.11 -7.64
CA GLN A 118 -5.31 8.54 -8.19
C GLN A 118 -5.71 7.63 -9.35
N THR A 119 -7.01 7.51 -9.56
CA THR A 119 -7.63 6.79 -10.68
C THR A 119 -8.75 7.63 -11.27
N THR A 120 -9.06 7.39 -12.54
CA THR A 120 -10.16 8.10 -13.23
C THR A 120 -11.52 7.72 -12.67
N ARG A 121 -11.74 6.42 -12.44
CA ARG A 121 -12.93 5.91 -11.74
C ARG A 121 -12.57 5.69 -10.28
N ILE A 122 -13.45 6.08 -9.36
CA ILE A 122 -13.16 5.99 -7.92
C ILE A 122 -12.98 4.53 -7.47
N GLU A 123 -13.78 3.61 -8.03
CA GLU A 123 -13.71 2.17 -7.75
C GLU A 123 -12.40 1.53 -8.22
N ASP A 124 -11.72 2.10 -9.22
CA ASP A 124 -10.42 1.60 -9.67
C ASP A 124 -9.33 1.73 -8.61
N MET A 125 -9.48 2.61 -7.62
CA MET A 125 -8.58 2.64 -6.45
C MET A 125 -8.61 1.30 -5.70
N SER A 126 -9.80 0.69 -5.58
CA SER A 126 -9.97 -0.62 -4.95
C SER A 126 -9.49 -1.72 -5.88
N TYR A 127 -9.84 -1.66 -7.16
CA TYR A 127 -9.47 -2.72 -8.11
C TYR A 127 -7.99 -2.80 -8.41
N SER A 128 -7.29 -1.66 -8.37
CA SER A 128 -5.84 -1.58 -8.48
C SER A 128 -5.12 -2.31 -7.34
N LEU A 129 -5.79 -2.59 -6.21
CA LEU A 129 -5.22 -3.30 -5.06
C LEU A 129 -5.42 -4.82 -5.11
N LEU A 130 -6.30 -5.37 -5.96
CA LEU A 130 -6.69 -6.79 -5.89
C LEU A 130 -5.49 -7.74 -5.94
N GLY A 131 -4.60 -7.56 -6.90
CA GLY A 131 -3.40 -8.39 -7.04
C GLY A 131 -2.39 -8.21 -5.91
N ILE A 132 -2.22 -6.98 -5.43
CA ILE A 132 -1.30 -6.62 -4.34
C ILE A 132 -1.79 -7.26 -3.03
N LEU A 133 -3.09 -7.27 -2.82
CA LEU A 133 -3.72 -7.86 -1.64
C LEU A 133 -3.97 -9.35 -1.78
N GLY A 134 -3.83 -9.90 -2.98
CA GLY A 134 -4.14 -11.29 -3.30
C GLY A 134 -5.63 -11.61 -3.20
N VAL A 135 -6.52 -10.65 -3.39
CA VAL A 135 -7.98 -10.84 -3.33
C VAL A 135 -8.53 -11.03 -4.74
N ASN A 136 -9.55 -11.88 -4.88
CA ASN A 136 -10.31 -12.00 -6.11
C ASN A 136 -11.77 -11.65 -5.84
N MET A 137 -12.30 -10.67 -6.56
CA MET A 137 -13.69 -10.23 -6.48
C MET A 137 -14.10 -9.62 -7.84
N PRO A 138 -15.38 -9.73 -8.24
CA PRO A 138 -15.84 -9.14 -9.50
C PRO A 138 -15.66 -7.62 -9.54
N THR A 139 -15.28 -7.07 -10.70
CA THR A 139 -15.27 -5.63 -10.96
C THR A 139 -16.64 -5.17 -11.42
N ILE A 140 -17.31 -4.39 -10.58
CA ILE A 140 -18.59 -3.74 -10.81
C ILE A 140 -18.33 -2.25 -10.99
N TYR A 141 -18.48 -1.74 -12.21
CA TYR A 141 -18.37 -0.30 -12.47
C TYR A 141 -19.66 0.42 -12.05
N GLY A 142 -19.51 1.57 -11.40
CA GLY A 142 -20.63 2.34 -10.85
C GLY A 142 -20.92 2.11 -9.36
N GLU A 143 -20.22 1.19 -8.68
CA GLU A 143 -20.38 1.01 -7.22
C GLU A 143 -19.70 2.12 -6.39
N GLY A 144 -18.87 2.96 -7.02
CA GLY A 144 -18.31 4.13 -6.37
C GLY A 144 -17.41 3.79 -5.17
N PRO A 145 -17.53 4.51 -4.03
CA PRO A 145 -16.78 4.23 -2.81
C PRO A 145 -17.03 2.83 -2.22
N ASP A 146 -18.18 2.22 -2.51
CA ASP A 146 -18.57 0.92 -1.94
C ASP A 146 -17.63 -0.21 -2.38
N ALA A 147 -16.92 -0.01 -3.50
CA ALA A 147 -15.86 -0.90 -3.96
C ALA A 147 -14.82 -1.19 -2.87
N PHE A 148 -14.44 -0.15 -2.11
CA PHE A 148 -13.42 -0.30 -1.09
C PHE A 148 -13.94 -0.98 0.16
N MET A 149 -15.21 -0.77 0.50
CA MET A 149 -15.86 -1.50 1.60
C MET A 149 -15.99 -2.99 1.26
N ARG A 150 -16.40 -3.31 0.02
CA ARG A 150 -16.48 -4.68 -0.47
C ARG A 150 -15.12 -5.37 -0.47
N LEU A 151 -14.08 -4.66 -0.91
CA LEU A 151 -12.69 -5.14 -0.85
C LEU A 151 -12.25 -5.42 0.60
N GLN A 152 -12.54 -4.53 1.54
CA GLN A 152 -12.25 -4.77 2.95
C GLN A 152 -12.98 -5.99 3.51
N GLY A 153 -14.24 -6.21 3.11
CA GLY A 153 -14.98 -7.42 3.45
C GLY A 153 -14.28 -8.70 2.97
N GLU A 154 -13.81 -8.72 1.73
CA GLU A 154 -13.05 -9.85 1.18
C GLU A 154 -11.69 -10.05 1.88
N ILE A 155 -11.02 -8.97 2.27
CA ILE A 155 -9.79 -9.03 3.05
C ILE A 155 -10.05 -9.66 4.42
N VAL A 156 -11.04 -9.18 5.16
CA VAL A 156 -11.42 -9.69 6.49
C VAL A 156 -11.80 -11.16 6.42
N ARG A 157 -12.50 -11.56 5.36
CA ARG A 157 -12.87 -12.96 5.11
C ARG A 157 -11.65 -13.85 4.84
N LYS A 158 -10.63 -13.32 4.16
CA LYS A 158 -9.46 -14.09 3.70
C LYS A 158 -8.29 -14.09 4.69
N TYR A 159 -8.10 -13.01 5.43
CA TYR A 159 -6.91 -12.76 6.23
C TYR A 159 -7.27 -12.42 7.67
N ASN A 160 -6.55 -13.02 8.62
CA ASN A 160 -6.60 -12.65 10.03
C ASN A 160 -5.53 -11.60 10.38
N ASP A 161 -5.50 -10.50 9.63
CA ASP A 161 -4.51 -9.42 9.77
C ASP A 161 -5.19 -8.16 10.35
N LEU A 162 -4.99 -7.92 11.65
CA LEU A 162 -5.57 -6.79 12.38
C LEU A 162 -5.14 -5.42 11.86
N SER A 163 -4.06 -5.35 11.05
CA SER A 163 -3.64 -4.07 10.48
C SER A 163 -4.72 -3.43 9.61
N ILE A 164 -5.68 -4.20 9.07
CA ILE A 164 -6.83 -3.65 8.33
C ILE A 164 -7.62 -2.58 9.10
N PHE A 165 -7.57 -2.59 10.44
CA PHE A 165 -8.22 -1.60 11.30
C PHE A 165 -7.30 -0.44 11.72
N ALA A 166 -6.01 -0.47 11.36
CA ALA A 166 -5.02 0.56 11.67
C ALA A 166 -5.02 1.68 10.61
N PHE A 167 -6.17 2.35 10.45
CA PHE A 167 -6.34 3.49 9.56
C PHE A 167 -6.79 4.74 10.31
N HIS A 168 -6.63 5.90 9.67
CA HIS A 168 -7.05 7.18 10.19
C HIS A 168 -8.39 7.57 9.54
N SER A 169 -9.30 8.09 10.34
CA SER A 169 -10.56 8.67 9.88
C SER A 169 -10.79 9.98 10.61
N GLU A 170 -11.39 10.94 9.92
CA GLU A 170 -12.01 12.06 10.59
C GLU A 170 -13.10 11.49 11.52
N GLN A 171 -13.14 11.99 12.75
CA GLN A 171 -14.19 11.62 13.70
C GLN A 171 -15.52 12.17 13.19
N THR A 172 -16.57 11.37 13.29
CA THR A 172 -17.92 11.90 13.07
C THR A 172 -18.23 12.99 14.09
N LEU A 173 -19.27 13.80 13.84
CA LEU A 173 -19.75 14.83 14.79
C LEU A 173 -20.05 14.26 16.19
N CYS A 174 -20.32 12.96 16.29
CA CYS A 174 -20.56 12.23 17.52
C CYS A 174 -19.32 11.50 18.09
N GLY A 175 -18.13 11.74 17.53
CA GLY A 175 -16.86 11.20 18.03
C GLY A 175 -16.60 9.73 17.68
N PHE A 176 -17.35 9.15 16.74
CA PHE A 176 -17.16 7.75 16.33
C PHE A 176 -16.33 7.65 15.05
N THR A 177 -15.58 6.56 14.93
CA THR A 177 -14.88 6.18 13.71
C THR A 177 -15.55 4.95 13.11
N PRO A 178 -15.86 4.94 11.80
CA PRO A 178 -16.39 3.74 11.14
C PRO A 178 -15.45 2.55 11.34
N ALA A 179 -16.04 1.36 11.42
CA ALA A 179 -15.30 0.11 11.61
C ALA A 179 -14.39 -0.25 10.42
N LEU A 180 -14.75 0.22 9.23
CA LEU A 180 -14.00 0.06 7.98
C LEU A 180 -13.68 1.43 7.39
N ALA A 181 -12.54 1.53 6.73
CA ALA A 181 -12.10 2.77 6.11
C ALA A 181 -12.97 3.11 4.89
N HIS A 182 -13.29 4.39 4.70
CA HIS A 182 -14.07 4.81 3.53
C HIS A 182 -13.25 4.83 2.24
N ARG A 183 -11.93 5.07 2.33
CA ARG A 183 -11.03 5.18 1.17
C ARG A 183 -9.63 4.62 1.49
N PRO A 184 -8.85 4.18 0.47
CA PRO A 184 -7.45 3.76 0.70
C PRO A 184 -6.55 4.85 1.30
N SER A 185 -6.86 6.13 1.08
CA SER A 185 -6.09 7.27 1.63
C SER A 185 -6.08 7.31 3.17
N CYS A 186 -7.05 6.68 3.82
CA CYS A 186 -7.08 6.52 5.29
C CYS A 186 -5.85 5.79 5.85
N PHE A 187 -5.12 5.04 5.01
CA PHE A 187 -3.94 4.26 5.39
C PHE A 187 -2.60 5.01 5.21
N HIS A 188 -2.61 6.29 4.80
CA HIS A 188 -1.39 7.01 4.41
C HIS A 188 -0.31 7.18 5.49
N ILE A 189 -0.67 7.22 6.78
CA ILE A 189 0.27 7.43 7.91
C ILE A 189 0.75 6.10 8.51
N ASN A 190 0.56 4.94 7.85
CA ASN A 190 0.89 3.69 8.54
C ASN A 190 2.39 3.61 8.94
N PRO A 191 2.71 3.67 10.25
CA PRO A 191 4.08 3.82 10.73
C PRO A 191 4.93 2.57 10.48
N ALA A 192 4.29 1.43 10.16
CA ALA A 192 4.98 0.19 9.80
C ALA A 192 5.64 0.24 8.42
N ALA A 193 5.37 1.25 7.58
CA ALA A 193 6.01 1.40 6.27
C ALA A 193 7.55 1.55 6.37
N GLY A 194 8.07 2.05 7.50
CA GLY A 194 9.52 2.25 7.74
C GLY A 194 10.18 1.28 8.73
N THR A 195 9.41 0.49 9.49
CA THR A 195 9.89 -0.30 10.64
C THR A 195 9.57 -1.80 10.56
N TYR A 196 9.10 -2.28 9.40
CA TYR A 196 8.81 -3.70 9.20
C TYR A 196 10.02 -4.58 9.55
N ASN A 197 9.88 -5.36 10.63
CA ASN A 197 10.82 -6.40 10.99
C ASN A 197 10.35 -7.72 10.36
N LYS A 198 11.27 -8.51 9.80
CA LYS A 198 10.93 -9.78 9.11
C LYS A 198 10.28 -10.82 10.03
N GLU A 199 10.39 -10.64 11.34
CA GLU A 199 9.79 -11.49 12.37
C GLU A 199 8.36 -11.07 12.75
N SER A 200 7.77 -10.07 12.08
CA SER A 200 6.37 -9.72 12.31
C SER A 200 5.46 -10.80 11.73
N HIS A 201 5.15 -11.85 12.50
CA HIS A 201 3.92 -12.60 12.21
C HIS A 201 2.75 -11.59 12.23
N TYR A 202 1.69 -11.83 11.45
CA TYR A 202 0.54 -10.94 11.41
C TYR A 202 0.05 -10.68 12.84
N LEU A 203 -0.20 -9.42 13.19
CA LEU A 203 -0.58 -9.02 14.56
C LEU A 203 -1.73 -9.89 15.12
N GLY A 204 -2.66 -10.31 14.25
CA GLY A 204 -3.75 -11.22 14.60
C GLY A 204 -3.33 -12.65 14.93
N SER A 205 -2.27 -13.17 14.29
CA SER A 205 -1.70 -14.49 14.62
C SER A 205 -1.03 -14.48 15.99
N TRP A 206 -0.38 -13.38 16.38
CA TRP A 206 0.28 -13.26 17.68
C TRP A 206 -0.70 -13.05 18.82
N LEU A 207 -1.76 -12.28 18.59
CA LEU A 207 -2.81 -12.07 19.58
C LEU A 207 -3.77 -13.26 19.68
N ASN A 208 -3.61 -14.28 18.82
CA ASN A 208 -4.55 -15.40 18.65
C ASN A 208 -6.01 -14.91 18.48
N THR A 209 -6.16 -13.70 17.94
CA THR A 209 -7.44 -13.01 17.82
C THR A 209 -8.01 -13.34 16.46
N GLN A 210 -9.09 -14.12 16.43
CA GLN A 210 -9.94 -14.22 15.25
C GLN A 210 -10.86 -13.00 15.20
N PHE A 211 -11.26 -12.60 14.00
CA PHE A 211 -12.32 -11.62 13.83
C PHE A 211 -13.13 -11.89 12.58
N SER A 212 -14.35 -11.38 12.55
CA SER A 212 -15.25 -11.54 11.40
C SER A 212 -16.14 -10.33 11.25
N LEU A 213 -16.44 -9.98 9.99
CA LEU A 213 -17.40 -8.96 9.66
C LEU A 213 -18.80 -9.57 9.57
N THR A 214 -19.77 -8.95 10.22
CA THR A 214 -21.18 -9.35 10.22
C THR A 214 -22.06 -8.17 9.82
N ASN A 215 -23.35 -8.42 9.60
CA ASN A 215 -24.34 -7.36 9.40
C ASN A 215 -24.57 -6.48 10.65
N ARG A 216 -23.99 -6.83 11.81
CA ARG A 216 -24.01 -6.02 13.05
C ARG A 216 -22.69 -5.31 13.33
N GLY A 217 -21.68 -5.46 12.47
CA GLY A 217 -20.33 -4.90 12.66
C GLY A 217 -19.27 -5.99 12.80
N ILE A 218 -18.15 -5.66 13.44
CA ILE A 218 -17.01 -6.58 13.60
C ILE A 218 -17.14 -7.32 14.92
N ILE A 219 -17.01 -8.64 14.87
CA ILE A 219 -16.96 -9.49 16.05
C ILE A 219 -15.51 -9.91 16.29
N PHE A 220 -15.06 -9.70 17.52
CA PHE A 220 -13.80 -10.22 18.05
C PHE A 220 -14.12 -11.16 19.22
N PRO A 221 -14.34 -12.48 18.99
CA PRO A 221 -14.82 -13.39 20.02
C PRO A 221 -13.90 -13.49 21.25
N ASN A 222 -12.60 -13.27 21.05
CA ASN A 222 -11.58 -13.43 22.10
C ASN A 222 -10.82 -12.13 22.40
N ALA A 223 -11.37 -10.95 22.06
CA ALA A 223 -10.72 -9.68 22.37
C ALA A 223 -11.31 -9.04 23.64
N THR A 224 -10.42 -8.67 24.55
CA THR A 224 -10.78 -7.83 25.70
C THR A 224 -10.79 -6.38 25.27
N LEU A 225 -11.97 -5.77 25.14
CA LEU A 225 -12.10 -4.33 24.92
C LEU A 225 -11.90 -3.58 26.24
N ARG A 226 -11.02 -2.59 26.24
CA ARG A 226 -10.94 -1.62 27.34
C ARG A 226 -11.88 -0.48 27.04
N TYR A 227 -12.59 0.04 28.04
CA TYR A 227 -13.37 1.25 27.86
C TYR A 227 -12.75 2.39 28.67
N GLN A 228 -12.75 3.58 28.10
CA GLN A 228 -12.42 4.82 28.79
C GLN A 228 -13.67 5.70 28.84
N LYS A 229 -13.99 6.20 30.03
CA LYS A 229 -15.08 7.16 30.23
C LYS A 229 -14.50 8.57 30.07
N ALA A 230 -14.82 9.24 28.97
CA ALA A 230 -14.45 10.63 28.75
C ALA A 230 -15.61 11.56 29.13
N PRO A 231 -15.38 12.69 29.82
CA PRO A 231 -16.45 13.64 30.12
C PRO A 231 -17.06 14.20 28.82
N GLY A 232 -18.38 14.06 28.64
CA GLY A 232 -19.12 14.59 27.49
C GLY A 232 -19.12 13.72 26.22
N LEU A 233 -18.36 12.62 26.18
CA LEU A 233 -18.41 11.61 25.12
C LEU A 233 -18.91 10.29 25.70
N GLY A 234 -19.61 9.48 24.90
CA GLY A 234 -20.05 8.15 25.31
C GLY A 234 -18.89 7.23 25.70
N HIS A 235 -19.19 5.97 26.05
CA HIS A 235 -18.15 4.96 26.29
C HIS A 235 -17.26 4.81 25.05
N GLN A 236 -15.96 5.12 25.16
CA GLN A 236 -14.98 4.87 24.11
C GLN A 236 -14.35 3.50 24.36
N TYR A 237 -14.41 2.61 23.37
CA TYR A 237 -13.77 1.30 23.43
C TYR A 237 -12.45 1.34 22.67
N LEU A 238 -11.38 0.99 23.37
CA LEU A 238 -10.03 0.90 22.83
C LEU A 238 -9.66 -0.57 22.66
N LEU A 239 -9.42 -0.97 21.41
CA LEU A 239 -8.66 -2.17 21.10
C LEU A 239 -7.20 -1.73 20.97
N ASP A 240 -6.41 -1.98 22.01
CA ASP A 240 -5.01 -1.57 22.00
C ASP A 240 -4.23 -2.45 21.01
N LEU A 241 -3.83 -1.83 19.89
CA LEU A 241 -2.97 -2.45 18.88
C LEU A 241 -1.49 -2.14 19.13
N HIS A 242 -1.14 -1.39 20.19
CA HIS A 242 0.26 -1.19 20.59
C HIS A 242 0.79 -2.44 21.25
N TYR A 243 1.64 -3.18 20.53
CA TYR A 243 2.46 -4.22 21.12
C TYR A 243 3.91 -3.75 21.17
N LEU A 244 4.37 -3.38 22.36
CA LEU A 244 5.79 -3.36 22.69
C LEU A 244 6.19 -4.84 22.81
N GLY A 245 6.99 -5.33 21.85
CA GLY A 245 7.55 -6.67 21.91
C GLY A 245 8.04 -6.96 23.31
N LYS A 246 7.57 -8.06 23.93
CA LYS A 246 8.03 -8.55 25.24
C LYS A 246 9.47 -8.10 25.46
N ARG A 247 9.69 -7.13 26.36
CA ARG A 247 10.91 -7.20 27.15
C ARG A 247 10.74 -8.52 27.90
N SER A 248 11.57 -9.49 27.55
CA SER A 248 11.85 -10.62 28.41
C SER A 248 12.07 -10.06 29.80
N ASP A 249 11.17 -10.37 30.72
CA ASP A 249 11.36 -10.10 32.14
C ASP A 249 12.72 -10.69 32.54
N GLN A 250 13.63 -9.81 32.95
CA GLN A 250 14.69 -10.08 33.91
C GLN A 250 14.33 -9.35 35.19
#